data_AF-A0A0F9MTE3-F1
#
_entry.id   AF-A0A0F9MTE3-F1
#
_cell.length_a   1.000
_cell.length_b   1.000
_cell.length_c   1.000
_cell.angle_alpha   90.00
_cell.angle_beta   90.00
_cell.angle_gamma   90.00
#
_symmetry.space_group_name_H-M   'P 1'
#
loop_
_entity.id
_entity.type
_entity.pdbx_description
1 polymer ?
#
loop_
_entity_poly.entity_id
_entity_poly.type
_entity_poly.pdbx_seq_one_letter_code
_entity_poly.pdbx_strand_id
1 'polypeptide(L)'
;MDEKRRSGQAVKNRKGVLQWLVLTESKGKEGVGFKHKCGTEIKGAEVAHPIHDGPFALSGGGQVHYETVPFCPKCETEPNYHGAPIDHDPVERREIEILRRIAEK
;
A
#
# COMPACT_ATOMS: atom_id res chain seq x y z
N MET A 1 -19.82 -2.79 5.27
CA MET A 1 -18.91 -3.65 4.48
C MET A 1 -17.67 -3.84 5.31
N ASP A 2 -17.36 -5.06 5.75
CA ASP A 2 -16.11 -5.33 6.46
C ASP A 2 -14.95 -5.14 5.50
N GLU A 3 -14.21 -4.05 5.69
CA GLU A 3 -12.98 -3.78 4.95
C GLU A 3 -11.95 -4.84 5.35
N LYS A 4 -11.84 -5.90 4.54
CA LYS A 4 -10.91 -6.99 4.76
C LYS A 4 -9.50 -6.40 4.78
N ARG A 5 -8.84 -6.45 5.95
CA ARG A 5 -7.46 -6.00 6.14
C ARG A 5 -6.56 -6.57 5.04
N ARG A 6 -5.82 -5.71 4.35
CA ARG A 6 -4.85 -6.10 3.32
C ARG A 6 -3.46 -6.09 3.91
N SER A 7 -2.68 -7.12 3.60
CA SER A 7 -1.23 -7.16 3.85
C SER A 7 -0.56 -5.96 3.16
N GLY A 8 0.46 -5.37 3.78
CA GLY A 8 1.12 -4.16 3.32
C GLY A 8 0.49 -2.85 3.79
N GLN A 9 -0.69 -2.87 4.44
CA GLN A 9 -1.37 -1.63 4.85
C GLN A 9 -0.89 -1.11 6.22
N ALA A 10 -0.69 0.20 6.34
CA ALA A 10 -0.55 0.84 7.64
C ALA A 10 -1.93 0.90 8.36
N VAL A 11 -2.08 0.18 9.46
CA VAL A 11 -3.30 0.14 10.27
C VAL A 11 -3.08 0.79 11.63
N LYS A 12 -4.07 1.55 12.12
CA LYS A 12 -4.03 2.04 13.50
C LYS A 12 -4.41 0.93 14.46
N ASN A 13 -3.56 0.64 15.43
CA ASN A 13 -3.89 -0.30 16.50
C ASN A 13 -4.91 0.32 17.50
N ARG A 14 -5.36 -0.44 18.50
CA ARG A 14 -6.30 0.04 19.53
C ARG A 14 -5.80 1.25 20.34
N LYS A 15 -4.49 1.54 20.29
CA LYS A 15 -3.86 2.69 20.94
C LYS A 15 -3.68 3.88 19.98
N GLY A 16 -4.20 3.79 18.75
CA GLY A 16 -4.08 4.82 17.73
C GLY A 16 -2.71 4.87 17.04
N VAL A 17 -1.79 3.94 17.35
CA VAL A 17 -0.45 3.90 16.75
C VAL A 17 -0.52 3.22 15.39
N LEU A 18 0.07 3.84 14.37
CA LEU A 18 0.24 3.26 13.04
C LEU A 18 1.16 2.04 13.13
N GLN A 19 0.67 0.90 12.66
CA GLN A 19 1.37 -0.37 12.61
C GLN A 19 1.29 -0.92 11.19
N TRP A 20 2.43 -1.24 10.58
CA TRP A 20 2.48 -1.88 9.27
C TRP A 20 1.98 -3.32 9.35
N LEU A 21 0.97 -3.66 8.55
CA LEU A 21 0.42 -5.00 8.50
C LEU A 21 1.28 -5.87 7.59
N VAL A 22 2.14 -6.73 8.16
CA VAL A 22 2.99 -7.64 7.37
C VAL A 22 2.14 -8.78 6.81
N LEU A 23 1.71 -9.74 7.62
CA LEU A 23 0.61 -10.66 7.27
C LEU A 23 -0.26 -10.81 8.52
N THR A 24 -1.58 -10.96 8.37
CA THR A 24 -2.49 -11.11 9.53
C THR A 24 -2.14 -12.31 10.41
N GLU A 25 -1.53 -13.35 9.82
CA GLU A 25 -1.08 -14.58 10.46
C GLU A 25 0.41 -14.59 10.86
N SER A 26 1.12 -13.48 10.65
CA SER A 26 2.52 -13.35 11.03
C SER A 26 2.71 -13.20 12.53
N LYS A 27 3.84 -13.70 13.04
CA LYS A 27 4.32 -13.47 14.41
C LYS A 27 5.71 -12.85 14.32
N GLY A 28 5.92 -11.72 14.98
CA GLY A 28 7.18 -11.01 14.93
C GLY A 28 7.19 -9.76 15.79
N LYS A 29 8.35 -9.12 15.84
CA LYS A 29 8.53 -7.79 16.42
C LYS A 29 9.21 -6.89 15.40
N GLU A 30 8.76 -5.65 15.35
CA GLU A 30 9.41 -4.60 14.57
C GLU A 30 10.89 -4.48 14.97
N GLY A 31 11.77 -4.35 13.98
CA GLY A 31 13.23 -4.34 14.18
C GLY A 31 13.90 -5.71 14.37
N VAL A 32 13.15 -6.80 14.58
CA VAL A 32 13.70 -8.16 14.70
C VAL A 32 13.32 -9.04 13.51
N GLY A 33 12.16 -8.79 12.89
CA GLY A 33 11.66 -9.54 11.76
C GLY A 33 10.35 -10.27 12.05
N PHE A 34 9.66 -10.68 10.99
CA PHE A 34 8.36 -11.34 11.05
C PHE A 34 8.44 -12.72 10.42
N LYS A 35 7.82 -13.70 11.08
CA LYS A 35 7.70 -15.07 10.57
C LYS A 35 6.26 -15.38 10.25
N HIS A 36 6.07 -16.13 9.17
CA HIS A 36 4.80 -16.71 8.79
C HIS A 36 4.42 -17.84 9.76
N LYS A 37 3.15 -18.28 9.78
CA LYS A 37 2.69 -19.41 10.60
C LYS A 37 3.46 -20.72 10.32
N CYS A 38 4.03 -20.86 9.13
CA CYS A 38 4.88 -22.01 8.78
C CYS A 38 6.32 -21.94 9.34
N GLY A 39 6.67 -20.85 10.05
CA GLY A 39 8.00 -20.63 10.65
C GLY A 39 9.03 -19.97 9.72
N THR A 40 8.70 -19.77 8.44
CA THR A 40 9.57 -19.11 7.47
C THR A 40 9.52 -17.60 7.66
N GLU A 41 10.64 -16.92 7.44
CA GLU A 41 10.73 -15.46 7.46
C GLU A 41 9.94 -14.85 6.30
N ILE A 42 9.20 -13.77 6.60
CA ILE A 42 8.43 -13.03 5.62
C ILE A 42 9.36 -12.08 4.88
N LYS A 43 9.24 -12.07 3.55
CA LYS A 43 9.96 -11.15 2.67
C LYS A 43 9.03 -10.04 2.22
N GLY A 44 9.60 -8.91 1.77
CA GLY A 44 8.87 -7.88 1.05
C GLY A 44 9.23 -7.92 -0.43
N ALA A 45 8.22 -7.94 -1.30
CA ALA A 45 8.39 -7.69 -2.73
C ALA A 45 7.97 -6.25 -3.03
N GLU A 46 8.69 -5.58 -3.91
CA GLU A 46 8.31 -4.26 -4.39
C GLU A 46 7.36 -4.39 -5.59
N VAL A 47 6.24 -3.68 -5.55
CA VAL A 47 5.22 -3.67 -6.61
C VAL A 47 5.05 -2.25 -7.11
N ALA A 48 5.18 -2.09 -8.43
CA ALA A 48 5.03 -0.84 -9.15
C ALA A 48 3.59 -0.69 -9.66
N HIS A 49 2.88 0.32 -9.18
CA HIS A 49 1.52 0.67 -9.57
C HIS A 49 1.54 1.92 -10.46
N PRO A 50 1.18 1.82 -11.75
CA PRO A 50 1.01 3.00 -12.60
C PRO A 50 -0.07 3.92 -12.01
N ILE A 51 0.20 5.22 -11.95
CA ILE A 51 -0.80 6.19 -11.49
C ILE A 51 -1.60 6.69 -12.69
N HIS A 52 -2.93 6.59 -12.59
CA HIS A 52 -3.85 7.17 -13.56
C HIS A 52 -4.19 8.62 -13.17
N ASP A 53 -3.99 9.52 -14.13
CA ASP A 53 -4.23 10.94 -13.98
C ASP A 53 -5.63 11.27 -14.54
N GLY A 54 -6.59 11.48 -13.64
CA GLY A 54 -7.87 12.09 -13.99
C GLY A 54 -8.92 11.13 -14.57
N PRO A 55 -9.91 11.65 -15.33
CA PRO A 55 -11.12 10.90 -15.70
C PRO A 55 -10.95 9.97 -16.91
N PHE A 56 -9.79 9.99 -17.59
CA PHE A 56 -9.57 9.20 -18.79
C PHE A 56 -8.75 7.95 -18.46
N ALA A 57 -9.31 6.79 -18.75
CA ALA A 57 -8.56 5.54 -18.67
C ALA A 57 -7.32 5.63 -19.58
N LEU A 58 -6.17 5.17 -19.07
CA LEU A 58 -4.87 5.17 -19.75
C LEU A 58 -4.21 6.55 -19.95
N SER A 59 -4.78 7.65 -19.42
CA SER A 59 -4.00 8.89 -19.27
C SER A 59 -3.23 8.85 -17.96
N GLY A 60 -1.90 8.77 -18.03
CA GLY A 60 -1.03 8.89 -16.87
C GLY A 60 0.22 9.67 -17.25
N GLY A 61 0.69 10.54 -16.35
CA GLY A 61 1.88 11.37 -16.53
C GLY A 61 3.21 10.60 -16.42
N GLY A 62 3.17 9.27 -16.57
CA GLY A 62 4.33 8.39 -16.38
C GLY A 62 4.72 8.19 -14.92
N GLN A 63 3.86 8.56 -13.97
CA GLN A 63 4.09 8.39 -12.54
C GLN A 63 3.79 6.95 -12.11
N VAL A 64 4.56 6.48 -11.12
CA VAL A 64 4.45 5.13 -10.56
C VAL A 64 4.51 5.24 -9.04
N HIS A 65 3.58 4.57 -8.36
CA HIS A 65 3.61 4.37 -6.92
C HIS A 65 4.22 3.00 -6.60
N TYR A 66 5.14 2.96 -5.64
CA TYR A 66 5.78 1.72 -5.21
C TYR A 66 5.21 1.29 -3.86
N GLU A 67 4.72 0.06 -3.79
CA GLU A 67 4.23 -0.57 -2.57
C GLU A 67 5.13 -1.77 -2.22
N THR A 68 5.51 -1.90 -0.94
CA THR A 68 6.17 -3.12 -0.46
C THR A 68 5.13 -4.11 0.02
N VAL A 69 4.93 -5.19 -0.74
CA VAL A 69 3.97 -6.25 -0.44
C VAL A 69 4.67 -7.40 0.30
N PRO A 70 4.34 -7.65 1.57
CA PRO A 70 4.88 -8.76 2.34
C PRO A 70 4.32 -10.12 1.88
N PHE A 71 5.19 -11.12 1.74
CA PHE A 71 4.81 -12.48 1.35
C PHE A 71 5.68 -13.56 2.00
N CYS A 72 5.13 -14.76 2.18
CA CYS A 72 5.87 -15.93 2.65
C CYS A 72 6.40 -16.75 1.46
N PRO A 73 7.72 -16.84 1.22
CA PRO A 73 8.27 -17.52 0.04
C PRO A 73 8.06 -19.04 0.03
N LYS A 74 7.59 -19.61 1.14
CA LYS A 74 7.27 -21.04 1.25
C LYS A 74 5.79 -21.35 0.99
N CYS A 75 4.90 -20.45 1.39
CA CYS A 75 3.45 -20.69 1.38
C CYS A 75 2.71 -19.91 0.30
N GLU A 76 3.34 -18.85 -0.21
CA GLU A 76 2.76 -17.91 -1.16
C GLU A 76 3.72 -17.72 -2.33
N THR A 77 3.17 -17.29 -3.47
CA THR A 77 3.96 -16.88 -4.61
C THR A 77 4.44 -15.45 -4.41
N GLU A 78 5.66 -15.16 -4.83
CA GLU A 78 6.17 -13.79 -4.87
C GLU A 78 5.25 -12.89 -5.71
N PRO A 79 4.84 -11.72 -5.17
CA PRO A 79 4.06 -10.74 -5.92
C PRO A 79 4.73 -10.34 -7.23
N ASN A 80 3.94 -10.12 -8.28
CA ASN A 80 4.45 -9.58 -9.53
C ASN A 80 4.87 -8.12 -9.32
N TYR A 81 6.03 -7.75 -9.87
CA TYR A 81 6.51 -6.38 -9.89
C TYR A 81 5.51 -5.42 -10.56
N HIS A 82 4.77 -5.90 -11.56
CA HIS A 82 3.76 -5.10 -12.27
C HIS A 82 2.42 -5.16 -11.54
N GLY A 83 2.16 -4.14 -10.73
CA GLY A 83 0.92 -3.96 -10.00
C GLY A 83 -0.23 -3.44 -10.86
N ALA A 84 -1.45 -3.54 -10.33
CA ALA A 84 -2.61 -2.89 -10.92
C ALA A 84 -2.48 -1.36 -10.84
N PRO A 85 -2.99 -0.60 -11.83
CA PRO A 85 -2.96 0.86 -11.75
C PRO A 85 -3.79 1.37 -10.57
N ILE A 86 -3.37 2.49 -10.00
CA ILE A 86 -4.09 3.20 -8.94
C ILE A 86 -4.49 4.60 -9.44
N ASP A 87 -5.65 5.08 -9.00
CA ASP A 87 -6.07 6.45 -9.27
C ASP A 87 -5.42 7.40 -8.27
N HIS A 88 -5.16 8.65 -8.66
CA HIS A 88 -4.83 9.70 -7.70
C HIS A 88 -5.90 9.74 -6.60
N ASP A 89 -5.43 9.56 -5.36
CA ASP A 89 -6.25 9.54 -4.16
C ASP A 89 -7.12 10.82 -4.13
N PRO A 90 -8.45 10.73 -3.91
CA PRO A 90 -9.30 11.91 -3.78
C PRO A 90 -8.88 12.86 -2.64
N VAL A 91 -7.99 12.45 -1.73
CA VAL A 91 -7.41 13.33 -0.71
C VAL A 91 -6.55 14.44 -1.33
N GLU A 92 -5.74 14.13 -2.36
CA GLU A 92 -4.94 15.16 -3.05
C GLU A 92 -5.81 16.15 -3.84
N ARG A 93 -6.98 15.70 -4.34
CA ARG A 93 -7.93 16.60 -5.02
C ARG A 93 -8.43 17.71 -4.09
N ARG A 94 -8.65 17.42 -2.79
CA ARG A 94 -9.05 18.45 -1.82
C ARG A 94 -7.94 19.46 -1.55
N GLU A 95 -6.70 19.01 -1.41
CA GLU A 95 -5.56 19.92 -1.19
C GLU A 95 -5.29 20.78 -2.42
N ILE A 96 -5.35 20.20 -3.63
CA ILE A 96 -5.22 20.94 -4.89
C ILE A 96 -6.34 21.97 -5.06
N GLU A 97 -7.58 21.64 -4.68
CA GLU A 97 -8.70 22.58 -4.77
C GLU A 97 -8.64 23.70 -3.72
N ILE A 98 -8.16 23.39 -2.50
CA ILE A 98 -7.88 24.41 -1.47
C ILE A 98 -6.78 25.36 -1.94
N LEU A 99 -5.69 24.84 -2.52
CA LEU A 99 -4.60 25.65 -3.06
C LEU A 99 -5.05 26.51 -4.25
N ARG A 100 -5.89 25.98 -5.16
CA ARG A 100 -6.50 26.75 -6.25
C ARG A 100 -7.36 27.91 -5.74
N ARG A 101 -8.19 27.68 -4.73
CA ARG A 101 -9.02 28.75 -4.12
C ARG A 101 -8.21 29.83 -3.41
N ILE A 102 -7.01 29.51 -2.91
CA ILE A 102 -6.10 30.50 -2.30
C ILE A 102 -5.44 31.34 -3.39
N ALA A 103 -5.09 30.74 -4.54
CA ALA A 103 -4.46 31.44 -5.66
C ALA A 103 -5.41 32.37 -6.44
N GLU A 104 -6.73 32.16 -6.33
CA GLU A 104 -7.77 33.00 -6.96
C GLU A 104 -8.25 34.17 -6.08
N LYS A 105 -7.64 34.39 -4.91
CA LYS A 105 -7.87 35.54 -4.02
C LYS A 105 -6.70 36.49 -4.04
#